data_AF-A0A3A6N6V8-F1
#
_entry.id   AF-A0A3A6N6V8-F1
#
_cell.length_a   1.000
_cell.length_b   1.000
_cell.length_c   1.000
_cell.angle_alpha   90.00
_cell.angle_beta   90.00
_cell.angle_gamma   90.00
#
_symmetry.space_group_name_H-M   'P 1'
#
loop_
_entity.id
_entity.type
_entity.pdbx_description
1 polymer ?
#
loop_
_entity_poly.entity_id
_entity_poly.type
_entity_poly.pdbx_seq_one_letter_code
_entity_poly.pdbx_strand_id
1 'polypeptide(L)'
;DFDPGDMFRSLVLMVSLKITSVTEWADKLTKSEQQKALAHLAVDSGADLVLGHHPHVLQGIEEYRGRLILYSLGNFVFDRQIQPGTDETFILELTISGGKWKEAALTPIKIVNCQPRPAEEKKGEEILLRLQKYSQGLNTSLVIREGRGYLENKKPEDKMRSLVK
;
A
#
# COMPACT_ATOMS: atom_id res chain seq x y z
N ASP A 1 7.03 -22.33 -24.64
CA ASP A 1 7.64 -23.00 -23.48
C ASP A 1 7.05 -22.45 -22.21
N PHE A 2 6.09 -23.20 -21.66
CA PHE A 2 5.35 -22.89 -20.43
C PHE A 2 5.92 -23.82 -19.35
N ASP A 3 6.68 -23.27 -18.40
CA ASP A 3 7.26 -24.01 -17.29
C ASP A 3 6.23 -24.09 -16.13
N PRO A 4 5.70 -25.28 -15.79
CA PRO A 4 4.74 -25.44 -14.71
C PRO A 4 5.31 -25.13 -13.32
N GLY A 5 6.64 -25.00 -13.17
CA GLY A 5 7.32 -24.68 -11.91
C GLY A 5 7.14 -23.24 -11.41
N ASP A 6 6.65 -22.32 -12.26
CA ASP A 6 6.35 -20.92 -11.90
C ASP A 6 5.00 -20.75 -11.19
N MET A 7 4.18 -21.80 -11.13
CA MET A 7 2.96 -21.80 -10.33
C MET A 7 3.30 -22.11 -8.85
N PHE A 8 3.15 -21.10 -8.00
CA PHE A 8 3.08 -21.21 -6.52
C PHE A 8 4.39 -21.38 -5.74
N ARG A 9 5.34 -20.46 -5.95
CA ARG A 9 6.32 -20.10 -4.90
C ARG A 9 6.30 -18.60 -4.59
N SER A 10 5.13 -18.04 -4.30
CA SER A 10 5.05 -16.78 -3.57
C SER A 10 4.82 -17.08 -2.09
N LEU A 11 5.91 -17.20 -1.33
CA LEU A 11 5.84 -17.11 0.12
C LEU A 11 5.51 -15.64 0.46
N VAL A 12 4.23 -15.33 0.59
CA VAL A 12 3.80 -14.02 1.10
C VAL A 12 4.09 -13.99 2.60
N LEU A 13 5.27 -13.49 2.97
CA LEU A 13 5.60 -13.26 4.38
C LEU A 13 4.81 -12.02 4.86
N MET A 14 3.59 -12.25 5.36
CA MET A 14 2.78 -11.20 5.96
C MET A 14 3.35 -10.86 7.35
N VAL A 15 4.27 -9.90 7.41
CA VAL A 15 4.75 -9.36 8.69
C VAL A 15 3.77 -8.29 9.15
N SER A 16 2.81 -8.67 10.01
CA SER A 16 1.97 -7.71 10.72
C SER A 16 2.81 -7.02 11.81
N LEU A 17 3.40 -5.87 11.47
CA LEU A 17 4.16 -5.06 12.42
C LEU A 17 3.21 -4.19 13.25
N LYS A 18 2.96 -4.59 14.50
CA LYS A 18 2.30 -3.75 15.50
C LYS A 18 3.34 -2.82 16.13
N ILE A 19 3.38 -1.57 15.70
CA ILE A 19 4.18 -0.53 16.35
C ILE A 19 3.22 0.33 17.18
N THR A 20 3.31 0.20 18.50
CA THR A 20 2.55 1.03 19.44
C THR A 20 3.46 2.17 19.88
N SER A 21 3.39 3.35 19.23
CA SER A 21 3.97 4.58 19.79
C SER A 21 3.01 5.18 20.81
N VAL A 22 3.54 5.65 21.94
CA VAL A 22 2.80 6.13 23.13
C VAL A 22 2.36 7.60 22.98
N THR A 23 2.29 8.12 21.75
CA THR A 23 1.91 9.51 21.48
C THR A 23 0.75 9.54 20.51
N GLU A 24 -0.45 9.41 21.08
CA GLU A 24 -1.70 9.42 20.32
C GLU A 24 -1.87 10.75 19.55
N TRP A 25 -2.46 10.62 18.36
CA TRP A 25 -3.02 11.66 17.47
C TRP A 25 -2.13 12.17 16.33
N ALA A 26 -0.85 12.51 16.55
CA ALA A 26 0.00 13.00 15.44
C ALA A 26 0.54 11.86 14.54
N ASP A 27 0.83 10.69 15.13
CA ASP A 27 1.48 9.55 14.45
C ASP A 27 0.51 8.68 13.61
N LYS A 28 -0.81 8.87 13.70
CA LYS A 28 -1.76 8.02 12.97
C LYS A 28 -1.77 8.28 11.45
N LEU A 29 -1.52 9.52 11.04
CA LEU A 29 -1.65 9.97 9.65
C LEU A 29 -0.40 9.74 8.80
N THR A 30 0.74 9.45 9.42
CA THR A 30 2.03 9.31 8.74
C THR A 30 2.80 8.13 9.29
N LYS A 31 3.45 7.36 8.42
CA LYS A 31 4.35 6.29 8.85
C LYS A 31 5.42 6.83 9.79
N SER A 32 5.75 6.08 10.84
CA SER A 32 6.87 6.45 11.72
C SER A 32 8.20 6.04 11.08
N GLU A 33 9.29 6.73 11.43
CA GLU A 33 10.63 6.34 10.96
C GLU A 33 11.01 4.92 11.42
N GLN A 34 10.52 4.48 12.59
CA GLN A 34 10.68 3.10 13.05
C GLN A 34 9.95 2.09 12.17
N GLN A 35 8.73 2.42 11.72
CA GLN A 35 7.96 1.58 10.80
C GLN A 35 8.67 1.43 9.45
N LYS A 36 9.22 2.53 8.95
CA LYS A 36 10.04 2.55 7.74
C LYS A 36 11.30 1.71 7.89
N ALA A 37 12.04 1.88 8.99
CA ALA A 37 13.26 1.12 9.24
C ALA A 37 12.99 -0.39 9.33
N LEU A 38 11.93 -0.81 10.02
CA LEU A 38 11.55 -2.23 10.10
C LEU A 38 11.08 -2.78 8.76
N ALA A 39 10.32 -2.02 7.98
CA ALA A 39 9.90 -2.43 6.65
C ALA A 39 11.09 -2.57 5.68
N HIS A 40 12.05 -1.65 5.73
CA HIS A 40 13.29 -1.74 4.96
C HIS A 40 14.12 -2.95 5.39
N LEU A 41 14.25 -3.20 6.71
CA LEU A 41 14.95 -4.37 7.24
C LEU A 41 14.31 -5.68 6.77
N ALA A 42 12.97 -5.75 6.71
CA ALA A 42 12.25 -6.92 6.22
C ALA A 42 12.56 -7.19 4.74
N VAL A 43 12.57 -6.15 3.90
CA VAL A 43 12.97 -6.26 2.48
C VAL A 43 14.43 -6.67 2.36
N ASP A 44 15.32 -6.07 3.14
CA ASP A 44 16.75 -6.40 3.15
C ASP A 44 17.02 -7.83 3.62
N SER A 45 16.12 -8.39 4.44
CA SER A 45 16.14 -9.77 4.89
C SER A 45 15.49 -10.75 3.90
N GLY A 46 15.01 -10.26 2.75
CA GLY A 46 14.48 -11.08 1.65
C GLY A 46 12.98 -10.99 1.40
N ALA A 47 12.22 -10.15 2.12
CA ALA A 47 10.78 -10.04 1.90
C ALA A 47 10.44 -9.52 0.49
N ASP A 48 9.55 -10.23 -0.21
CA ASP A 48 9.06 -9.84 -1.55
C ASP A 48 7.98 -8.75 -1.50
N LEU A 49 7.29 -8.63 -0.36
CA LEU A 49 6.23 -7.66 -0.08
C LEU A 49 6.15 -7.41 1.43
N VAL A 50 5.94 -6.17 1.84
CA VAL A 50 5.65 -5.81 3.24
C VAL A 50 4.26 -5.21 3.33
N LEU A 51 3.41 -5.78 4.19
CA LEU A 51 2.05 -5.31 4.45
C LEU A 51 1.90 -4.90 5.92
N GLY A 52 1.91 -3.60 6.16
CA GLY A 52 1.60 -2.99 7.43
C GLY A 52 0.09 -2.83 7.63
N HIS A 53 -0.32 -2.90 8.90
CA HIS A 53 -1.67 -2.71 9.37
C HIS A 53 -1.59 -2.23 10.82
N HIS A 54 -2.68 -1.67 11.39
CA HIS A 54 -2.84 -1.16 12.76
C HIS A 54 -3.22 0.33 12.89
N PRO A 55 -2.72 1.27 12.06
CA PRO A 55 -3.10 2.69 12.19
C PRO A 55 -4.60 2.97 12.02
N HIS A 56 -5.38 1.98 11.57
CA HIS A 56 -6.82 2.04 11.26
C HIS A 56 -7.17 3.02 10.13
N VAL A 57 -6.17 3.67 9.54
CA VAL A 57 -6.26 4.59 8.41
C VAL A 57 -5.29 4.17 7.32
N LEU A 58 -5.53 4.65 6.10
CA LEU A 58 -4.61 4.44 4.97
C LEU A 58 -3.29 5.16 5.19
N GLN A 59 -2.19 4.51 4.84
CA GLN A 59 -0.87 5.13 4.74
C GLN A 59 -0.25 4.86 3.37
N GLY A 60 0.80 5.61 3.05
CA GLY A 60 1.44 5.56 1.73
C GLY A 60 1.97 4.17 1.35
N ILE A 61 2.21 4.02 0.06
CA ILE A 61 2.87 2.86 -0.55
C ILE A 61 4.26 3.30 -0.96
N GLU A 62 5.25 2.45 -0.69
CA GLU A 62 6.65 2.68 -1.04
C GLU A 62 7.20 1.56 -1.90
N GLU A 63 8.05 1.92 -2.85
CA GLU A 63 8.90 0.98 -3.57
C GLU A 63 10.31 1.08 -2.99
N TYR A 64 10.77 0.00 -2.39
CA TYR A 64 12.11 -0.11 -1.82
C TYR A 64 12.82 -1.31 -2.44
N ARG A 65 13.96 -1.07 -3.11
CA ARG A 65 14.76 -2.10 -3.80
C ARG A 65 13.95 -2.98 -4.78
N GLY A 66 12.93 -2.42 -5.44
CA GLY A 66 12.06 -3.14 -6.36
C GLY A 66 11.01 -4.03 -5.68
N ARG A 67 10.80 -3.87 -4.37
CA ARG A 67 9.77 -4.52 -3.57
C ARG A 67 8.77 -3.49 -3.08
N LEU A 68 7.52 -3.89 -2.91
CA LEU A 68 6.47 -3.00 -2.40
C LEU A 68 6.37 -3.07 -0.88
N ILE A 69 6.17 -1.91 -0.27
CA ILE A 69 5.89 -1.74 1.14
C ILE A 69 4.59 -0.94 1.24
N LEU A 70 3.56 -1.53 1.82
CA LEU A 70 2.31 -0.85 2.13
C LEU A 70 2.30 -0.59 3.63
N TYR A 71 2.34 0.67 4.07
CA TYR A 71 2.48 0.97 5.50
C TYR A 71 1.20 0.74 6.30
N SER A 72 0.04 0.96 5.69
CA SER A 72 -1.26 0.62 6.29
C SER A 72 -2.34 0.52 5.23
N LEU A 73 -3.06 -0.60 5.25
CA LEU A 73 -4.24 -0.86 4.41
C LEU A 73 -5.53 -0.25 4.96
N GLY A 74 -5.51 0.36 6.16
CA GLY A 74 -6.75 0.74 6.86
C GLY A 74 -7.55 -0.49 7.31
N ASN A 75 -8.81 -0.30 7.69
CA ASN A 75 -9.68 -1.40 8.15
C ASN A 75 -10.42 -2.04 6.97
N PHE A 76 -10.45 -3.37 6.89
CA PHE A 76 -11.26 -4.08 5.89
C PHE A 76 -12.66 -4.44 6.39
N VAL A 77 -12.78 -4.77 7.68
CA VAL A 77 -14.05 -4.95 8.40
C VAL A 77 -13.87 -4.30 9.78
N PHE A 78 -14.85 -3.49 10.21
CA PHE A 78 -14.79 -2.79 11.49
C PHE A 78 -16.19 -2.62 12.10
N ASP A 79 -16.24 -2.50 13.43
CA ASP A 79 -17.49 -2.39 14.18
C ASP A 79 -18.11 -0.98 14.07
N ARG A 80 -19.19 -0.72 14.83
CA ARG A 80 -20.00 0.51 14.70
C ARG A 80 -19.29 1.78 15.17
N GLN A 81 -18.09 1.72 15.76
CA GLN A 81 -17.34 2.91 16.19
C GLN A 81 -16.34 3.36 15.11
N ILE A 82 -16.88 3.76 13.97
CA ILE A 82 -16.08 4.30 12.87
C ILE A 82 -15.87 5.80 13.10
N GLN A 83 -14.63 6.19 13.39
CA GLN A 83 -14.23 7.60 13.29
C GLN A 83 -14.12 7.97 11.81
N PRO A 84 -14.49 9.19 11.38
CA PRO A 84 -14.36 9.59 9.98
C PRO A 84 -12.93 9.34 9.45
N GLY A 85 -12.82 8.57 8.36
CA GLY A 85 -11.53 8.21 7.75
C GLY A 85 -10.97 6.85 8.20
N THR A 86 -11.63 6.14 9.13
CA THR A 86 -11.29 4.73 9.47
C THR A 86 -12.20 3.71 8.77
N ASP A 87 -13.16 4.18 7.97
CA ASP A 87 -14.04 3.41 7.09
C ASP A 87 -13.47 3.16 5.69
N GLU A 88 -12.23 3.57 5.44
CA GLU A 88 -11.65 3.54 4.10
C GLU A 88 -10.50 2.55 4.02
N THR A 89 -10.50 1.79 2.93
CA THR A 89 -9.49 0.77 2.63
C THR A 89 -9.42 0.57 1.12
N PHE A 90 -8.62 -0.39 0.67
CA PHE A 90 -8.60 -0.82 -0.71
C PHE A 90 -8.25 -2.30 -0.80
N ILE A 91 -8.71 -2.94 -1.88
CA ILE A 91 -8.22 -4.25 -2.28
C ILE A 91 -6.99 -4.03 -3.14
N LEU A 92 -5.87 -4.64 -2.75
CA LEU A 92 -4.66 -4.74 -3.56
C LEU A 92 -4.70 -6.04 -4.35
N GLU A 93 -4.69 -5.94 -5.67
CA GLU A 93 -4.43 -7.05 -6.59
C GLU A 93 -2.99 -6.91 -7.08
N LEU A 94 -2.15 -7.90 -6.79
CA LEU A 94 -0.71 -7.84 -7.02
C LEU A 94 -0.22 -9.09 -7.74
N THR A 95 0.51 -8.89 -8.84
CA THR A 95 1.20 -9.96 -9.57
C THR A 95 2.70 -9.89 -9.26
N ILE A 96 3.25 -10.96 -8.70
CA ILE A 96 4.69 -11.10 -8.40
C ILE A 96 5.26 -12.21 -9.27
N SER A 97 6.40 -11.95 -9.92
CA SER A 97 7.14 -12.93 -10.72
C SER A 97 8.65 -12.72 -10.53
N GLY A 98 9.40 -13.79 -10.29
CA GLY A 98 10.85 -13.74 -10.06
C GLY A 98 11.25 -12.86 -8.86
N GLY A 99 10.42 -12.82 -7.81
CA GLY A 99 10.63 -11.97 -6.63
C GLY A 99 10.55 -10.46 -6.95
N LYS A 100 9.85 -10.05 -8.00
CA LYS A 100 9.57 -8.64 -8.28
C LYS A 100 8.09 -8.48 -8.60
N TRP A 101 7.50 -7.38 -8.16
CA TRP A 101 6.14 -7.05 -8.56
C TRP A 101 6.13 -6.58 -10.02
N LYS A 102 5.06 -6.94 -10.74
CA LYS A 102 4.87 -6.61 -12.16
C LYS A 102 3.72 -5.64 -12.36
N GLU A 103 2.59 -5.97 -11.73
CA GLU A 103 1.34 -5.23 -11.83
C GLU A 103 0.73 -5.13 -10.44
N ALA A 104 0.23 -3.95 -10.12
CA ALA A 104 -0.49 -3.73 -8.88
C ALA A 104 -1.69 -2.82 -9.15
N ALA A 105 -2.89 -3.33 -8.88
CA ALA A 105 -4.14 -2.60 -8.99
C ALA A 105 -4.78 -2.42 -7.61
N LEU A 106 -5.43 -1.28 -7.41
CA LEU A 106 -5.99 -0.82 -6.15
C LEU A 106 -7.46 -0.49 -6.39
N THR A 107 -8.34 -1.26 -5.75
CA THR A 107 -9.78 -1.04 -5.82
C THR A 107 -10.22 -0.37 -4.50
N PRO A 108 -10.64 0.90 -4.52
CA PRO A 108 -11.00 1.61 -3.29
C PRO A 108 -12.28 1.01 -2.69
N ILE A 109 -12.26 0.79 -1.38
CA ILE A 109 -13.34 0.17 -0.62
C ILE A 109 -13.75 1.12 0.51
N LYS A 110 -15.06 1.16 0.77
CA LYS A 110 -15.64 1.83 1.93
C LYS A 110 -16.40 0.84 2.79
N ILE A 111 -16.23 0.94 4.10
CA ILE A 111 -17.02 0.18 5.07
C ILE A 111 -18.32 0.95 5.33
N VAL A 112 -19.45 0.34 5.00
CA VAL A 112 -20.78 0.87 5.29
C VAL A 112 -21.55 -0.18 6.08
N ASN A 113 -22.05 0.17 7.26
CA ASN A 113 -22.76 -0.75 8.15
C ASN A 113 -21.96 -2.04 8.43
N CYS A 114 -20.67 -1.89 8.75
CA CYS A 114 -19.75 -3.01 9.01
C CYS A 114 -19.50 -3.95 7.81
N GLN A 115 -19.86 -3.52 6.60
CA GLN A 115 -19.65 -4.30 5.37
C GLN A 115 -18.75 -3.54 4.40
N PRO A 116 -17.66 -4.15 3.90
CA PRO A 116 -16.85 -3.57 2.83
C PRO A 116 -17.65 -3.58 1.53
N ARG A 117 -17.65 -2.43 0.83
CA ARG A 117 -18.25 -2.27 -0.49
C ARG A 117 -17.30 -1.47 -1.38
N PRO A 118 -17.24 -1.73 -2.70
CA PRO A 118 -16.57 -0.83 -3.63
C PRO A 118 -17.05 0.60 -3.41
N ALA A 119 -16.10 1.53 -3.29
CA ALA A 119 -16.44 2.94 -3.13
C ALA A 119 -17.11 3.46 -4.40
N GLU A 120 -18.07 4.37 -4.24
CA GLU A 120 -18.64 5.13 -5.36
C GLU A 120 -17.54 5.92 -6.08
N GLU A 121 -17.67 6.13 -7.38
CA GLU A 121 -16.63 6.71 -8.25
C GLU A 121 -15.95 7.94 -7.66
N LYS A 122 -16.73 8.97 -7.31
CA LYS A 122 -16.22 10.21 -6.69
C LYS A 122 -15.47 9.96 -5.38
N LYS A 123 -15.99 9.07 -4.52
CA LYS A 123 -15.38 8.78 -3.22
C LYS A 123 -14.14 7.90 -3.38
N GLY A 124 -14.16 6.97 -4.31
CA GLY A 124 -13.02 6.14 -4.68
C GLY A 124 -11.85 6.99 -5.17
N GLU A 125 -12.10 7.97 -6.03
CA GLU A 125 -11.10 8.93 -6.46
C GLU A 125 -10.51 9.73 -5.29
N GLU A 126 -11.33 10.23 -4.36
CA GLU A 126 -10.85 10.94 -3.15
C GLU A 126 -9.94 10.07 -2.28
N ILE A 127 -10.25 8.77 -2.15
CA ILE A 127 -9.42 7.80 -1.42
C ILE A 127 -8.07 7.60 -2.14
N LEU A 128 -8.11 7.38 -3.45
CA LEU A 128 -6.91 7.16 -4.26
C LEU A 128 -6.01 8.41 -4.34
N LEU A 129 -6.60 9.60 -4.41
CA LEU A 129 -5.85 10.87 -4.39
C LEU A 129 -5.13 11.08 -3.04
N ARG A 130 -5.77 10.71 -1.92
CA ARG A 130 -5.12 10.74 -0.60
C ARG A 130 -3.99 9.72 -0.52
N LEU A 131 -4.20 8.51 -1.02
CA LEU A 131 -3.17 7.49 -1.11
C LEU A 131 -1.98 7.95 -1.97
N GLN A 132 -2.26 8.61 -3.10
CA GLN A 132 -1.24 9.21 -3.95
C GLN A 132 -0.43 10.26 -3.19
N LYS A 133 -1.11 11.15 -2.44
CA LYS A 133 -0.47 12.16 -1.59
C LYS A 133 0.42 11.53 -0.52
N TYR A 134 -0.04 10.48 0.17
CA TYR A 134 0.75 9.79 1.18
C TYR A 134 1.96 9.03 0.61
N SER A 135 1.89 8.68 -0.68
CA SER A 135 2.94 7.97 -1.40
C SER A 135 3.94 8.90 -2.11
N GLN A 136 3.75 10.23 -2.02
CA GLN A 136 4.70 11.19 -2.58
C GLN A 136 6.07 11.04 -1.93
N GLY A 137 7.12 11.01 -2.76
CA GLY A 137 8.50 10.82 -2.30
C GLY A 137 8.88 9.39 -1.92
N LEU A 138 8.01 8.39 -2.15
CA LEU A 138 8.25 6.98 -1.79
C LEU A 138 8.57 6.08 -2.99
N ASN A 139 9.16 6.66 -4.03
CA ASN A 139 9.58 5.94 -5.24
C ASN A 139 8.48 5.19 -6.01
N THR A 140 7.21 5.34 -5.63
CA THR A 140 6.05 4.80 -6.36
C THR A 140 5.41 5.83 -7.26
N SER A 141 4.76 5.38 -8.33
CA SER A 141 3.83 6.20 -9.13
C SER A 141 2.44 5.56 -9.06
N LEU A 142 1.47 6.28 -8.50
CA LEU A 142 0.07 5.84 -8.48
C LEU A 142 -0.70 6.63 -9.55
N VAL A 143 -1.28 5.92 -10.52
CA VAL A 143 -2.11 6.46 -11.59
C VAL A 143 -3.55 6.01 -11.37
N ILE A 144 -4.51 6.92 -11.53
CA ILE A 144 -5.94 6.63 -11.35
C ILE A 144 -6.59 6.52 -12.73
N ARG A 145 -7.27 5.42 -13.01
CA ARG A 145 -8.02 5.17 -14.26
C ARG A 145 -9.30 4.41 -13.95
N GLU A 146 -10.44 4.87 -14.49
CA GLU A 146 -11.73 4.18 -14.38
C GLU A 146 -12.11 3.83 -12.93
N GLY A 147 -11.89 4.76 -11.98
CA GLY A 147 -12.18 4.55 -10.55
C GLY A 147 -11.24 3.59 -9.82
N ARG A 148 -10.16 3.11 -10.47
CA ARG A 148 -9.15 2.23 -9.88
C ARG A 148 -7.77 2.89 -9.87
N GLY A 149 -6.96 2.51 -8.89
CA GLY A 149 -5.55 2.91 -8.82
C GLY A 149 -4.64 1.85 -9.42
N TYR A 150 -3.59 2.26 -10.09
CA TYR A 150 -2.57 1.38 -10.66
C TYR A 150 -1.19 1.88 -10.26
N LEU A 151 -0.34 1.00 -9.71
CA LEU A 151 1.05 1.35 -9.47
C LEU A 151 1.88 1.08 -10.73
N GLU A 152 2.60 2.11 -11.17
CA GLU A 152 3.54 2.01 -12.28
C GLU A 152 4.98 2.05 -11.73
N ASN A 153 5.82 1.14 -12.23
CA ASN A 153 7.25 1.16 -11.97
C ASN A 153 7.81 2.44 -12.60
N LYS A 154 8.31 3.39 -11.79
CA LYS A 154 9.12 4.48 -12.34
C LYS A 154 10.41 3.87 -12.87
N LYS A 155 10.55 3.83 -14.20
CA LYS A 155 11.81 3.38 -14.80
C LYS A 155 12.96 4.22 -14.23
N PRO A 156 14.16 3.64 -14.02
CA PRO A 156 15.30 4.34 -13.44
C PRO A 156 15.64 5.66 -14.16
N GLU A 157 15.41 5.68 -15.47
CA GLU A 157 15.60 6.80 -16.39
C GLU A 157 14.71 8.01 -16.12
N ASP A 158 13.53 7.85 -15.52
CA ASP A 158 12.67 8.97 -15.10
C ASP A 158 13.04 9.50 -13.71
N LYS A 159 13.68 8.69 -12.85
CA LYS A 159 14.19 9.14 -11.53
C LYS A 159 15.32 10.16 -11.68
N MET A 160 16.11 10.06 -12.75
CA MET A 160 17.25 10.96 -13.03
C MET A 160 16.81 12.33 -13.58
N ARG A 161 15.65 12.43 -14.25
CA ARG A 161 15.13 13.71 -14.78
C ARG A 161 14.46 14.59 -13.73
N SER A 162 13.96 14.03 -12.62
CA SER A 162 13.33 14.79 -11.54
C SER A 162 14.30 15.34 -10.50
N LEU A 163 15.58 14.94 -10.53
CA LEU A 163 16.65 15.43 -9.64
C LEU A 163 17.44 16.59 -10.25
N VAL A 164 17.18 16.95 -11.50
CA VAL A 164 17.91 17.98 -12.28
C VAL A 164 17.02 19.20 -12.59
N LYS A 165 15.85 19.32 -11.94
CA LYS A 165 14.98 20.50 -11.98
C LYS A 165 14.74 21.01 -10.57
#